data_AF-A0A8T4Z791-F1
#
_entry.id   AF-A0A8T4Z791-F1
#
_cell.length_a   1.000
_cell.length_b   1.000
_cell.length_c   1.000
_cell.angle_alpha   90.00
_cell.angle_beta   90.00
_cell.angle_gamma   90.00
#
_symmetry.space_group_name_H-M   'P 1'
#
loop_
_entity.id
_entity.type
_entity.pdbx_description
1 polymer ?
#
loop_
_entity_poly.entity_id
_entity_poly.type
_entity_poly.pdbx_seq_one_letter_code
_entity_poly.pdbx_strand_id
1 'polypeptide(L)'
;GEVEAQWLASEVFIEAKRTILDELEGFLTPFYEVYGERKEGEGAKALEKLWRRLNYLQTRYGIAIESVTRLAGSESLQKRIKDAKEDLKAYASMSLERVARELGFQPWKPRKRRWIDMDGYKREASRIVPKRLVLGSCQLTRIPAEERKEWQRKCHEWGLKGSVIQSAQMWCDGVRSVAEIEELVEGETGESNIRLLDYFKEMERYGYIKCERRH
;
A
#
# COMPACT_ATOMS: atom_id res chain seq x y z
N GLY A 1 16.72 -1.32 25.21
CA GLY A 1 15.92 -1.38 26.46
C GLY A 1 14.47 -0.97 26.20
N GLU A 2 13.55 -1.22 27.14
CA GLU A 2 12.11 -0.94 26.95
C GLU A 2 11.81 0.56 26.77
N VAL A 3 12.48 1.44 27.52
CA VAL A 3 12.32 2.91 27.41
C VAL A 3 12.71 3.40 26.02
N GLU A 4 13.82 2.90 25.47
CA GLU A 4 14.29 3.25 24.12
C GLU A 4 13.31 2.76 23.06
N ALA A 5 12.74 1.55 23.22
CA ALA A 5 11.71 1.04 22.33
C ALA A 5 10.44 1.90 22.39
N GLN A 6 10.01 2.33 23.58
CA GLN A 6 8.87 3.22 23.73
C GLN A 6 9.10 4.59 23.07
N TRP A 7 10.29 5.15 23.26
CA TRP A 7 10.69 6.40 22.62
C TRP A 7 10.66 6.24 21.11
N LEU A 8 11.30 5.20 20.56
CA LEU A 8 11.35 4.95 19.13
C LEU A 8 9.96 4.77 18.51
N ALA A 9 9.06 4.02 19.16
CA ALA A 9 7.68 3.87 18.70
C ALA A 9 6.94 5.23 18.64
N SER A 10 7.20 6.11 19.60
CA SER A 10 6.61 7.45 19.66
C SER A 10 7.16 8.35 18.55
N GLU A 11 8.47 8.30 18.28
CA GLU A 11 9.09 9.04 17.18
C GLU A 11 8.51 8.62 15.82
N VAL A 12 8.41 7.31 15.57
CA VAL A 12 7.81 6.78 14.33
C VAL A 12 6.36 7.24 14.18
N PHE A 13 5.60 7.28 15.27
CA PHE A 13 4.21 7.75 15.25
C PHE A 13 4.09 9.25 14.97
N ILE A 14 4.96 10.08 15.56
CA ILE A 14 5.00 11.52 15.28
C ILE A 14 5.36 11.77 13.82
N GLU A 15 6.36 11.05 13.30
CA GLU A 15 6.74 11.15 11.90
C GLU A 15 5.59 10.75 10.98
N ALA A 16 4.87 9.66 11.29
CA ALA A 16 3.70 9.24 10.54
C ALA A 16 2.63 10.35 10.46
N LYS A 17 2.38 11.06 11.57
CA LYS A 17 1.44 12.19 11.58
C LYS A 17 1.90 13.35 10.71
N ARG A 18 3.19 13.70 10.75
CA ARG A 18 3.77 14.75 9.91
C ARG A 18 3.61 14.42 8.43
N THR A 19 4.01 13.22 8.02
CA THR A 19 3.86 12.79 6.63
C THR A 19 2.41 12.76 6.17
N ILE A 20 1.47 12.36 7.04
CA ILE A 20 0.03 12.45 6.72
C ILE A 20 -0.38 13.91 6.50
N LEU A 21 0.04 14.84 7.36
CA LEU A 21 -0.26 16.26 7.18
C LEU A 21 0.31 16.81 5.88
N ASP A 22 1.56 16.47 5.56
CA ASP A 22 2.21 16.91 4.32
C ASP A 22 1.43 16.42 3.08
N GLU A 23 0.93 15.19 3.09
CA GLU A 23 0.09 14.67 2.00
C GLU A 23 -1.27 15.38 1.90
N LEU A 24 -1.87 15.78 3.03
CA LEU A 24 -3.11 16.53 3.03
C LEU A 24 -2.90 17.94 2.47
N GLU A 25 -1.80 18.60 2.85
CA GLU A 25 -1.43 19.91 2.32
C GLU A 25 -1.13 19.84 0.83
N GLY A 26 -0.32 18.86 0.41
CA GLY A 26 -0.03 18.58 -0.99
C GLY A 26 -1.25 18.18 -1.82
N PHE A 27 -2.34 17.75 -1.18
CA PHE A 27 -3.62 17.52 -1.83
C PHE A 27 -4.48 18.79 -1.92
N LEU A 28 -4.63 19.52 -0.81
CA LEU A 28 -5.53 20.67 -0.72
C LEU A 28 -5.09 21.82 -1.63
N THR A 29 -3.79 22.13 -1.68
CA THR A 29 -3.28 23.26 -2.47
C THR A 29 -3.58 23.08 -3.96
N PRO A 30 -3.19 21.96 -4.62
CA PRO A 30 -3.57 21.71 -6.01
C PRO A 30 -5.07 21.52 -6.18
N PHE A 31 -5.79 21.01 -5.17
CA PHE A 31 -7.23 20.82 -5.29
C PHE A 31 -7.94 22.16 -5.54
N TYR A 32 -7.59 23.21 -4.80
CA TYR A 32 -8.17 24.55 -5.01
C TYR A 32 -7.67 25.22 -6.29
N GLU A 33 -6.42 24.98 -6.70
CA GLU A 33 -5.86 25.53 -7.94
C GLU A 33 -6.46 24.88 -9.21
N VAL A 34 -6.72 23.58 -9.19
CA VAL A 34 -7.15 22.79 -10.35
C VAL A 34 -8.67 22.67 -10.46
N TYR A 35 -9.39 22.57 -9.33
CA TYR A 35 -10.83 22.27 -9.31
C TYR A 35 -11.72 23.48 -8.94
N GLY A 36 -11.20 24.71 -9.05
CA GLY A 36 -11.98 25.95 -8.86
C GLY A 36 -13.22 26.05 -9.77
N GLU A 37 -13.22 25.37 -10.91
CA GLU A 37 -14.36 25.26 -11.83
C GLU A 37 -14.83 23.80 -11.92
N ARG A 38 -15.94 23.51 -11.25
CA ARG A 38 -16.43 22.15 -10.93
C ARG A 38 -16.78 21.34 -12.19
N LYS A 39 -16.01 20.29 -12.48
CA LYS A 39 -16.53 19.13 -13.21
C LYS A 39 -17.06 18.09 -12.23
N GLU A 40 -18.29 17.63 -12.47
CA GLU A 40 -18.97 16.67 -11.62
C GLU A 40 -18.17 15.36 -11.52
N GLY A 41 -17.86 14.92 -10.30
CA GLY A 41 -17.19 13.65 -10.03
C GLY A 41 -15.65 13.65 -9.98
N GLU A 42 -14.96 14.72 -10.39
CA GLU A 42 -13.49 14.78 -10.33
C GLU A 42 -12.97 14.87 -8.89
N GLY A 43 -13.61 15.67 -8.03
CA GLY A 43 -13.21 15.77 -6.62
C GLY A 43 -13.42 14.48 -5.83
N ALA A 44 -14.44 13.68 -6.17
CA ALA A 44 -14.65 12.36 -5.57
C ALA A 44 -13.53 11.38 -5.93
N LYS A 45 -13.02 11.43 -7.17
CA LYS A 45 -11.85 10.64 -7.60
C LYS A 45 -10.57 11.10 -6.90
N ALA A 46 -10.41 12.41 -6.72
CA ALA A 46 -9.28 12.99 -6.01
C ALA A 46 -9.26 12.54 -4.54
N LEU A 47 -10.40 12.60 -3.85
CA LEU A 47 -10.56 12.08 -2.48
C LEU A 47 -10.30 10.57 -2.37
N GLU A 48 -10.75 9.79 -3.35
CA GLU A 48 -10.45 8.35 -3.42
C GLU A 48 -8.94 8.09 -3.55
N LYS A 49 -8.22 8.91 -4.33
CA LYS A 49 -6.75 8.81 -4.45
C LYS A 49 -6.06 9.17 -3.13
N LEU A 50 -6.50 10.26 -2.47
CA LEU A 50 -5.99 10.64 -1.15
C LEU A 50 -6.22 9.54 -0.12
N TRP A 51 -7.42 8.95 -0.10
CA TRP A 51 -7.74 7.84 0.79
C TRP A 51 -6.79 6.65 0.61
N ARG A 52 -6.49 6.24 -0.64
CA ARG A 52 -5.53 5.16 -0.91
C ARG A 52 -4.13 5.50 -0.41
N ARG A 53 -3.68 6.74 -0.62
CA ARG A 53 -2.39 7.21 -0.14
C ARG A 53 -2.31 7.15 1.39
N LEU A 54 -3.33 7.66 2.09
CA LEU A 54 -3.40 7.59 3.54
C LEU A 54 -3.49 6.14 4.05
N ASN A 55 -4.20 5.27 3.32
CA ASN A 55 -4.27 3.85 3.64
C ASN A 55 -2.90 3.14 3.51
N TYR A 56 -2.13 3.50 2.48
CA TYR A 56 -0.75 3.06 2.34
C TYR A 56 0.13 3.55 3.50
N LEU A 57 0.09 4.85 3.82
CA LEU A 57 0.90 5.43 4.89
C LEU A 57 0.59 4.80 6.25
N GLN A 58 -0.68 4.68 6.64
CA GLN A 58 -1.03 4.02 7.91
C GLN A 58 -0.53 2.57 7.96
N THR A 59 -0.53 1.87 6.83
CA THR A 59 -0.08 0.48 6.77
C THR A 59 1.44 0.40 6.92
N ARG A 60 2.19 1.23 6.19
CA ARG A 60 3.65 1.27 6.28
C ARG A 60 4.15 1.68 7.66
N TYR A 61 3.63 2.78 8.20
CA TYR A 61 4.01 3.23 9.54
C TYR A 61 3.51 2.27 10.62
N GLY A 62 2.34 1.64 10.44
CA GLY A 62 1.88 0.57 11.34
C GLY A 62 2.85 -0.61 11.41
N ILE A 63 3.45 -1.01 10.28
CA ILE A 63 4.51 -2.04 10.25
C ILE A 63 5.79 -1.52 10.91
N ALA A 64 6.16 -0.26 10.68
CA ALA A 64 7.34 0.35 11.31
C ALA A 64 7.21 0.39 12.84
N ILE A 65 6.06 0.82 13.37
CA ILE A 65 5.77 0.80 14.81
C ILE A 65 5.80 -0.63 15.34
N GLU A 66 5.21 -1.60 14.62
CA GLU A 66 5.23 -3.00 15.03
C GLU A 66 6.65 -3.59 15.08
N SER A 67 7.55 -3.16 14.19
CA SER A 67 8.93 -3.64 14.19
C SER A 67 9.68 -3.35 15.49
N VAL A 68 9.26 -2.31 16.24
CA VAL A 68 9.82 -1.94 17.54
C VAL A 68 9.54 -2.99 18.62
N THR A 69 8.46 -3.79 18.48
CA THR A 69 8.19 -4.93 19.40
C THR A 69 9.32 -5.95 19.42
N ARG A 70 10.12 -6.03 18.36
CA ARG A 70 11.26 -6.95 18.28
C ARG A 70 12.42 -6.52 19.19
N LEU A 71 12.40 -5.28 19.68
CA LEU A 71 13.46 -4.70 20.53
C LEU A 71 13.22 -4.91 22.03
N ALA A 72 11.98 -5.17 22.45
CA ALA A 72 11.63 -5.47 23.84
C ALA A 72 10.29 -6.23 23.93
N GLY A 73 10.26 -7.32 24.69
CA GLY A 73 9.13 -8.27 24.73
C GLY A 73 8.11 -8.07 25.86
N SER A 74 8.04 -6.89 26.49
CA SER A 74 7.10 -6.67 27.61
C SER A 74 5.64 -6.53 27.13
N GLU A 75 4.69 -7.07 27.89
CA GLU A 75 3.26 -6.95 27.60
C GLU A 75 2.79 -5.49 27.58
N SER A 76 3.34 -4.65 28.47
CA SER A 76 3.11 -3.21 28.53
C SER A 76 3.46 -2.53 27.21
N LEU A 77 4.61 -2.87 26.62
CA LEU A 77 5.05 -2.32 25.34
C LEU A 77 4.19 -2.82 24.17
N GLN A 78 3.83 -4.11 24.17
CA GLN A 78 2.93 -4.67 23.15
C GLN A 78 1.58 -3.96 23.12
N LYS A 79 0.99 -3.71 24.30
CA LYS A 79 -0.27 -2.94 24.41
C LYS A 79 -0.11 -1.53 23.84
N ARG A 80 0.94 -0.81 24.23
CA ARG A 80 1.16 0.57 23.74
C ARG A 80 1.41 0.62 22.23
N ILE A 81 2.12 -0.35 21.66
CA ILE A 81 2.34 -0.44 20.22
C ILE A 81 1.02 -0.70 19.49
N LYS A 82 0.17 -1.57 20.04
CA LYS A 82 -1.17 -1.79 19.51
C LYS A 82 -2.00 -0.49 19.54
N ASP A 83 -2.02 0.19 20.68
CA ASP A 83 -2.75 1.45 20.85
C ASP A 83 -2.26 2.51 19.85
N ALA A 84 -0.94 2.67 19.68
CA ALA A 84 -0.36 3.60 18.70
C ALA A 84 -0.74 3.28 17.24
N LYS A 85 -0.87 2.00 16.88
CA LYS A 85 -1.35 1.59 15.56
C LYS A 85 -2.83 1.93 15.36
N GLU A 86 -3.64 1.73 16.39
CA GLU A 86 -5.07 2.08 16.37
C GLU A 86 -5.26 3.60 16.28
N ASP A 87 -4.48 4.37 17.04
CA ASP A 87 -4.47 5.83 16.99
C ASP A 87 -4.05 6.36 15.61
N LEU A 88 -3.05 5.74 14.98
CA LEU A 88 -2.59 6.13 13.64
C LEU A 88 -3.71 5.93 12.60
N LYS A 89 -4.41 4.80 12.68
CA LYS A 89 -5.54 4.50 11.82
C LYS A 89 -6.71 5.46 12.04
N ALA A 90 -7.02 5.77 13.29
CA ALA A 90 -8.03 6.76 13.64
C ALA A 90 -7.65 8.14 13.10
N TYR A 91 -6.40 8.56 13.29
CA TYR A 91 -5.88 9.83 12.80
C TYR A 91 -6.01 9.97 11.28
N ALA A 92 -5.55 8.98 10.50
CA ALA A 92 -5.67 8.99 9.05
C ALA A 92 -7.14 9.11 8.59
N SER A 93 -8.04 8.38 9.25
CA SER A 93 -9.48 8.38 8.93
C SER A 93 -10.13 9.73 9.24
N MET A 94 -9.89 10.28 10.43
CA MET A 94 -10.43 11.57 10.86
C MET A 94 -9.93 12.73 9.99
N SER A 95 -8.65 12.72 9.63
CA SER A 95 -8.05 13.74 8.76
C SER A 95 -8.68 13.75 7.37
N LEU A 96 -8.93 12.58 6.80
CA LEU A 96 -9.61 12.46 5.51
C LEU A 96 -11.07 12.93 5.58
N GLU A 97 -11.80 12.53 6.63
CA GLU A 97 -13.18 12.97 6.84
C GLU A 97 -13.28 14.50 6.97
N ARG A 98 -12.31 15.11 7.64
CA ARG A 98 -12.20 16.56 7.77
C ARG A 98 -11.98 17.22 6.42
N VAL A 99 -11.01 16.77 5.62
CA VAL A 99 -10.78 17.29 4.27
C VAL A 99 -12.03 17.12 3.39
N ALA A 100 -12.65 15.93 3.40
CA ALA A 100 -13.88 15.71 2.64
C ALA A 100 -15.02 16.66 3.06
N ARG A 101 -15.12 17.01 4.35
CA ARG A 101 -16.08 18.00 4.86
C ARG A 101 -15.76 19.41 4.38
N GLU A 102 -14.52 19.84 4.52
CA GLU A 102 -14.05 21.17 4.09
C GLU A 102 -14.28 21.37 2.58
N LEU A 103 -14.17 20.29 1.80
CA LEU A 103 -14.43 20.29 0.36
C LEU A 103 -15.92 20.05 -0.02
N GLY A 104 -16.83 19.90 0.95
CA GLY A 104 -18.27 19.80 0.71
C GLY A 104 -18.79 18.43 0.29
N PHE A 105 -18.03 17.34 0.46
CA PHE A 105 -18.41 15.99 0.03
C PHE A 105 -19.19 15.18 1.11
N GLN A 106 -19.78 15.80 2.12
CA GLN A 106 -20.41 15.07 3.24
C GLN A 106 -21.84 14.56 2.94
N PRO A 107 -22.16 13.30 3.31
CA PRO A 107 -21.26 12.28 3.88
C PRO A 107 -20.39 11.62 2.79
N TRP A 108 -19.06 11.67 2.93
CA TRP A 108 -18.14 10.93 2.07
C TRP A 108 -17.71 9.65 2.77
N LYS A 109 -17.88 8.51 2.10
CA LYS A 109 -17.32 7.23 2.55
C LYS A 109 -16.46 6.66 1.45
N PRO A 110 -15.23 6.19 1.76
CA PRO A 110 -14.43 5.48 0.79
C PRO A 110 -15.21 4.24 0.34
N ARG A 111 -15.24 4.01 -0.97
CA ARG A 111 -15.84 2.79 -1.49
C ARG A 111 -14.86 1.66 -1.19
N LYS A 112 -15.02 0.99 -0.06
CA LYS A 112 -14.35 -0.30 0.20
C LYS A 112 -14.76 -1.25 -0.91
N ARG A 113 -13.92 -1.39 -1.94
CA ARG A 113 -14.21 -2.24 -3.08
C ARG A 113 -14.26 -3.68 -2.57
N ARG A 114 -15.44 -4.30 -2.61
CA ARG A 114 -15.49 -5.76 -2.49
C ARG A 114 -14.91 -6.30 -3.78
N TRP A 115 -13.74 -6.91 -3.70
CA TRP A 115 -13.05 -7.50 -4.85
C TRP A 115 -13.93 -8.47 -5.66
N ILE A 116 -14.89 -9.10 -4.98
CA ILE A 116 -15.86 -10.03 -5.56
C ILE A 116 -16.84 -9.37 -6.54
N ASP A 117 -17.11 -8.08 -6.35
CA ASP A 117 -18.02 -7.26 -7.16
C ASP A 117 -17.31 -6.59 -8.36
N MET A 118 -16.00 -6.84 -8.52
CA MET A 118 -15.20 -6.28 -9.61
C MET A 118 -15.08 -7.23 -10.80
N ASP A 119 -14.40 -6.76 -11.85
CA ASP A 119 -14.10 -7.54 -13.05
C ASP A 119 -13.42 -8.89 -12.74
N GLY A 120 -13.41 -9.78 -13.73
CA GLY A 120 -12.84 -11.12 -13.58
C GLY A 120 -11.38 -11.12 -13.14
N TYR A 121 -10.63 -10.07 -13.47
CA TYR A 121 -9.23 -9.92 -13.09
C TYR A 121 -9.06 -9.68 -11.60
N LYS A 122 -9.69 -8.63 -11.06
CA LYS A 122 -9.55 -8.26 -9.65
C LYS A 122 -10.11 -9.34 -8.73
N ARG A 123 -11.16 -10.05 -9.17
CA ARG A 123 -11.66 -11.23 -8.46
C ARG A 123 -10.57 -12.29 -8.33
N GLU A 124 -9.87 -12.61 -9.41
CA GLU A 124 -8.78 -13.60 -9.36
C GLU A 124 -7.57 -13.09 -8.56
N ALA A 125 -7.16 -11.84 -8.75
CA ALA A 125 -6.07 -11.23 -7.99
C ALA A 125 -6.33 -11.25 -6.47
N SER A 126 -7.59 -11.07 -6.03
CA SER A 126 -7.94 -11.15 -4.60
C SER A 126 -7.86 -12.55 -4.00
N ARG A 127 -7.77 -13.60 -4.84
CA ARG A 127 -7.67 -14.99 -4.41
C ARG A 127 -6.25 -15.50 -4.35
N ILE A 128 -5.29 -14.81 -4.96
CA ILE A 128 -3.90 -15.24 -5.00
C ILE A 128 -3.11 -14.50 -3.93
N VAL A 129 -2.38 -15.23 -3.10
CA VAL A 129 -1.51 -14.71 -2.04
C VAL A 129 -0.06 -15.06 -2.41
N PRO A 130 0.75 -14.10 -2.89
CA PRO A 130 2.13 -14.34 -3.23
C PRO A 130 3.03 -14.30 -1.99
N LYS A 131 3.90 -15.29 -1.87
CA LYS A 131 4.94 -15.38 -0.83
C LYS A 131 6.31 -15.39 -1.48
N ARG A 132 7.16 -14.44 -1.11
CA ARG A 132 8.53 -14.39 -1.62
C ARG A 132 9.38 -15.54 -1.09
N LEU A 133 10.12 -16.21 -1.99
CA LEU A 133 11.02 -17.33 -1.68
C LEU A 133 12.50 -16.90 -1.58
N VAL A 134 12.84 -15.72 -2.11
CA VAL A 134 14.21 -15.17 -2.11
C VAL A 134 14.26 -13.89 -1.29
N LEU A 135 15.12 -13.85 -0.27
CA LEU A 135 15.33 -12.65 0.54
C LEU A 135 16.25 -11.64 -0.18
N GLY A 136 16.04 -10.35 0.10
CA GLY A 136 16.82 -9.27 -0.50
C GLY A 136 16.31 -8.82 -1.86
N SER A 137 17.15 -8.07 -2.59
CA SER A 137 16.81 -7.59 -3.93
C SER A 137 16.76 -8.75 -4.92
N CYS A 138 15.71 -8.77 -5.76
CA CYS A 138 15.59 -9.77 -6.80
C CYS A 138 16.58 -9.48 -7.94
N GLN A 139 17.65 -10.27 -8.02
CA GLN A 139 18.70 -10.10 -9.04
C GLN A 139 18.36 -10.74 -10.40
N LEU A 140 17.16 -11.32 -10.56
CA LEU A 140 16.70 -12.00 -11.80
C LEU A 140 17.64 -13.11 -12.32
N THR A 141 18.59 -13.58 -11.50
CA THR A 141 19.56 -14.62 -11.83
C THR A 141 18.97 -16.00 -12.13
N ARG A 142 17.75 -16.29 -11.66
CA ARG A 142 17.01 -17.54 -11.93
C ARG A 142 16.23 -17.51 -13.25
N ILE A 143 16.15 -16.35 -13.90
CA ILE A 143 15.60 -16.25 -15.26
C ILE A 143 16.72 -16.63 -16.23
N PRO A 144 16.54 -17.69 -17.04
CA PRO A 144 17.50 -18.10 -18.06
C PRO A 144 17.87 -16.93 -18.98
N ALA A 145 19.13 -16.83 -19.40
CA ALA A 145 19.63 -15.68 -20.14
C ALA A 145 18.87 -15.45 -21.45
N GLU A 146 18.52 -16.54 -22.12
CA GLU A 146 17.71 -16.63 -23.32
C GLU A 146 16.28 -16.08 -23.13
N GLU A 147 15.71 -16.20 -21.93
CA GLU A 147 14.35 -15.75 -21.61
C GLU A 147 14.31 -14.30 -21.08
N ARG A 148 15.45 -13.68 -20.77
CA ARG A 148 15.49 -12.34 -20.17
C ARG A 148 14.90 -11.24 -21.05
N LYS A 149 15.11 -11.31 -22.37
CA LYS A 149 14.52 -10.34 -23.32
C LYS A 149 13.00 -10.44 -23.31
N GLU A 150 12.49 -11.68 -23.32
CA GLU A 150 11.06 -11.96 -23.28
C GLU A 150 10.44 -11.52 -21.95
N TRP A 151 11.13 -11.79 -20.84
CA TRP A 151 10.73 -11.31 -19.52
C TRP A 151 10.61 -9.78 -19.45
N GLN A 152 11.60 -9.06 -19.98
CA GLN A 152 11.57 -7.60 -20.05
C GLN A 152 10.41 -7.10 -20.92
N ARG A 153 10.17 -7.75 -22.07
CA ARG A 153 9.02 -7.46 -22.93
C ARG A 153 7.70 -7.63 -22.19
N LYS A 154 7.50 -8.75 -21.48
CA LYS A 154 6.29 -9.00 -20.68
C LYS A 154 6.09 -7.94 -19.59
N CYS A 155 7.14 -7.59 -18.85
CA CYS A 155 7.05 -6.54 -17.83
C CYS A 155 6.61 -5.19 -18.44
N HIS A 156 7.11 -4.86 -19.63
CA HIS A 156 6.69 -3.66 -20.35
C HIS A 156 5.23 -3.73 -20.81
N GLU A 157 4.79 -4.87 -21.35
CA GLU A 157 3.40 -5.09 -21.77
C GLU A 157 2.40 -5.05 -20.61
N TRP A 158 2.83 -5.47 -19.43
CA TRP A 158 2.07 -5.32 -18.19
C TRP A 158 2.14 -3.90 -17.60
N GLY A 159 2.87 -2.98 -18.23
CA GLY A 159 3.04 -1.60 -17.77
C GLY A 159 3.83 -1.47 -16.48
N LEU A 160 4.64 -2.48 -16.13
CA LEU A 160 5.34 -2.54 -14.86
C LEU A 160 6.70 -1.85 -14.94
N LYS A 161 6.80 -0.69 -14.29
CA LYS A 161 8.05 0.04 -14.08
C LYS A 161 8.89 -0.64 -12.98
N GLY A 162 10.19 -0.35 -12.96
CA GLY A 162 11.12 -0.91 -11.96
C GLY A 162 10.70 -0.61 -10.52
N SER A 163 10.20 0.59 -10.23
CA SER A 163 9.69 0.99 -8.90
C SER A 163 8.46 0.19 -8.47
N VAL A 164 7.52 -0.04 -9.38
CA VAL A 164 6.32 -0.87 -9.17
C VAL A 164 6.71 -2.31 -8.84
N ILE A 165 7.63 -2.88 -9.63
CA ILE A 165 8.15 -4.24 -9.42
C ILE A 165 8.83 -4.35 -8.05
N GLN A 166 9.69 -3.39 -7.72
CA GLN A 166 10.41 -3.38 -6.45
C GLN A 166 9.44 -3.29 -5.26
N SER A 167 8.49 -2.36 -5.29
CA SER A 167 7.48 -2.21 -4.24
C SER A 167 6.62 -3.48 -4.11
N ALA A 168 6.15 -4.03 -5.24
CA ALA A 168 5.36 -5.26 -5.26
C ALA A 168 6.08 -6.43 -4.58
N GLN A 169 7.38 -6.61 -4.85
CA GLN A 169 8.18 -7.67 -4.22
C GLN A 169 8.36 -7.47 -2.71
N MET A 170 8.41 -6.23 -2.22
CA MET A 170 8.52 -5.93 -0.80
C MET A 170 7.22 -6.19 -0.03
N TRP A 171 6.08 -6.17 -0.73
CA TRP A 171 4.76 -6.49 -0.19
C TRP A 171 4.37 -7.97 -0.28
N CYS A 172 5.20 -8.81 -0.93
CA CYS A 172 5.00 -10.26 -1.05
C CYS A 172 5.35 -11.03 0.22
N ASP A 173 4.55 -10.84 1.27
CA ASP A 173 4.77 -11.42 2.59
C ASP A 173 4.06 -12.76 2.82
N GLY A 174 3.27 -13.24 1.86
CA GLY A 174 2.47 -14.44 2.01
C GLY A 174 1.22 -14.26 2.88
N VAL A 175 0.82 -13.01 3.17
CA VAL A 175 -0.41 -12.69 3.91
C VAL A 175 -1.39 -11.96 3.02
N ARG A 176 -0.91 -10.97 2.25
CA ARG A 176 -1.75 -10.14 1.38
C ARG A 176 -2.01 -10.81 0.05
N SER A 177 -3.22 -10.63 -0.46
CA SER A 177 -3.58 -11.00 -1.83
C SER A 177 -2.92 -10.07 -2.85
N VAL A 178 -2.81 -10.51 -4.11
CA VAL A 178 -2.29 -9.67 -5.20
C VAL A 178 -3.09 -8.38 -5.32
N ALA A 179 -4.41 -8.42 -5.15
CA ALA A 179 -5.25 -7.23 -5.25
C ALA A 179 -4.96 -6.21 -4.14
N GLU A 180 -4.69 -6.67 -2.92
CA GLU A 180 -4.28 -5.81 -1.80
C GLU A 180 -2.87 -5.23 -2.01
N ILE A 181 -1.97 -6.03 -2.59
CA ILE A 181 -0.62 -5.57 -2.96
C ILE A 181 -0.70 -4.49 -4.03
N GLU A 182 -1.53 -4.65 -5.06
CA GLU A 182 -1.73 -3.63 -6.09
C GLU A 182 -2.18 -2.29 -5.48
N GLU A 183 -3.14 -2.29 -4.54
CA GLU A 183 -3.55 -1.06 -3.85
C GLU A 183 -2.42 -0.40 -3.04
N LEU A 184 -1.60 -1.20 -2.36
CA LEU A 184 -0.46 -0.70 -1.60
C LEU A 184 0.62 -0.13 -2.52
N VAL A 185 0.89 -0.78 -3.65
CA VAL A 185 1.88 -0.32 -4.64
C VAL A 185 1.38 0.95 -5.34
N GLU A 186 0.09 1.04 -5.68
CA GLU A 186 -0.52 2.29 -6.19
C GLU A 186 -0.38 3.42 -5.16
N GLY A 187 -0.67 3.13 -3.89
CA GLY A 187 -0.53 4.09 -2.80
C GLY A 187 0.92 4.51 -2.56
N GLU A 188 1.89 3.62 -2.77
CA GLU A 188 3.33 3.87 -2.59
C GLU A 188 3.92 4.69 -3.74
N THR A 189 3.67 4.24 -4.98
CA THR A 189 4.33 4.74 -6.20
C THR A 189 3.57 5.87 -6.88
N GLY A 190 2.28 6.05 -6.56
CA GLY A 190 1.39 7.00 -7.24
C GLY A 190 0.94 6.56 -8.63
N GLU A 191 1.40 5.40 -9.11
CA GLU A 191 0.92 4.77 -10.34
C GLU A 191 -0.52 4.26 -10.16
N SER A 192 -1.23 4.00 -11.26
CA SER A 192 -2.63 3.59 -11.23
C SER A 192 -2.90 2.45 -12.21
N ASN A 193 -3.93 1.65 -11.92
CA ASN A 193 -4.34 0.49 -12.72
C ASN A 193 -3.22 -0.55 -12.84
N ILE A 194 -2.46 -0.73 -11.76
CA ILE A 194 -1.38 -1.70 -11.69
C ILE A 194 -1.97 -3.11 -11.73
N ARG A 195 -1.39 -3.98 -12.56
CA ARG A 195 -1.81 -5.38 -12.74
C ARG A 195 -0.62 -6.31 -12.52
N LEU A 196 -0.55 -6.93 -11.35
CA LEU A 196 0.57 -7.76 -10.88
C LEU A 196 0.30 -9.27 -10.93
N LEU A 197 -0.95 -9.69 -11.20
CA LEU A 197 -1.31 -11.11 -11.21
C LEU A 197 -0.42 -11.96 -12.13
N ASP A 198 -0.28 -11.56 -13.39
CA ASP A 198 0.51 -12.32 -14.37
C ASP A 198 2.01 -12.25 -14.05
N TYR A 199 2.46 -11.11 -13.54
CA TYR A 199 3.81 -10.94 -13.01
C TYR A 199 4.12 -11.96 -11.91
N PHE A 200 3.25 -12.11 -10.91
CA PHE A 200 3.48 -13.05 -9.81
C PHE A 200 3.42 -14.51 -10.24
N LYS A 201 2.50 -14.86 -11.14
CA LYS A 201 2.43 -16.21 -11.73
C LYS A 201 3.70 -16.55 -12.52
N GLU A 202 4.22 -15.60 -13.28
CA GLU A 202 5.46 -15.84 -14.04
C GLU A 202 6.68 -15.91 -13.11
N MET A 203 6.74 -15.09 -12.05
CA MET A 203 7.79 -15.17 -11.02
C MET A 203 7.78 -16.49 -10.24
N GLU A 204 6.61 -17.12 -10.11
CA GLU A 204 6.50 -18.45 -9.54
C GLU A 204 7.17 -19.52 -10.41
N ARG A 205 7.07 -19.42 -11.74
CA ARG A 205 7.75 -20.34 -12.67
C ARG A 205 9.27 -20.37 -12.46
N TYR A 206 9.86 -19.21 -12.16
CA TYR A 206 11.30 -19.09 -11.89
C TYR A 206 11.68 -19.34 -10.42
N GLY A 207 10.71 -19.74 -9.59
CA GLY A 207 10.92 -20.07 -8.18
C GLY A 207 11.25 -18.86 -7.31
N TYR A 208 10.89 -17.63 -7.72
CA TYR A 208 11.09 -16.44 -6.88
C TYR A 208 9.98 -16.24 -5.85
N ILE A 209 8.78 -16.66 -6.21
CA ILE A 209 7.55 -16.45 -5.47
C ILE A 209 6.77 -17.76 -5.46
N LYS A 210 5.99 -18.01 -4.41
CA LYS A 210 4.99 -19.07 -4.37
C LYS A 210 3.61 -18.40 -4.30
N CYS A 211 2.69 -18.78 -5.17
CA CYS A 211 1.34 -18.27 -5.19
C CYS A 211 0.40 -19.28 -4.53
N GLU A 212 -0.22 -18.90 -3.42
CA GLU A 212 -1.21 -19.72 -2.72
C GLU A 212 -2.62 -19.17 -2.97
N ARG A 213 -3.61 -20.06 -3.09
CA ARG A 213 -4.99 -19.64 -3.30
C ARG A 213 -5.72 -19.53 -1.97
N ARG A 214 -6.31 -18.37 -1.69
CA ARG A 214 -7.17 -18.12 -0.53
C ARG A 214 -8.60 -18.57 -0.86
N HIS A 215 -9.18 -19.37 0.03
CA HIS A 215 -10.57 -19.80 -0.03
C HIS A 215 -11.53 -18.69 0.39
#